data_AF-A0A7G9R172-F1
#
_entry.id   AF-A0A7G9R172-F1
#
_cell.length_a   1.000
_cell.length_b   1.000
_cell.length_c   1.000
_cell.angle_alpha   90.00
_cell.angle_beta   90.00
_cell.angle_gamma   90.00
#
_symmetry.space_group_name_H-M   'P 1'
#
loop_
_entity.id
_entity.type
_entity.pdbx_description
1 polymer ?
#
loop_
_entity_poly.entity_id
_entity_poly.type
_entity_poly.pdbx_seq_one_letter_code
_entity_poly.pdbx_strand_id
1 'polypeptide(L)'
;MGRTPPRAVQELRAEVVAAEEELRHRTGHEATGAELAAALGRTVEEVRGARATASAFTPDSLDALLPGGSAVGDHLASTRDEAGEIVLRAALHAEMGRLSPRERVILRLRFVEERTQSEIGEVIGVSQMQVSRLLGQLLTRLRERLEPGAAA
;
A
#
# COMPACT_ATOMS: atom_id res chain seq x y z
N MET A 1 4.52 5.72 -3.86
CA MET A 1 5.93 5.97 -4.23
C MET A 1 6.32 4.95 -5.29
N GLY A 2 6.39 5.35 -6.56
CA GLY A 2 6.85 4.48 -7.63
C GLY A 2 8.36 4.25 -7.49
N ARG A 3 8.77 3.02 -7.17
CA ARG A 3 10.18 2.67 -7.07
C ARG A 3 10.71 2.51 -8.49
N THR A 4 11.36 3.54 -9.03
CA THR A 4 12.02 3.46 -10.34
C THR A 4 13.02 2.30 -10.33
N PRO A 5 12.92 1.32 -11.25
CA PRO A 5 13.81 0.17 -11.26
C PRO A 5 15.26 0.59 -11.52
N PRO A 6 16.28 -0.12 -11.00
CA PRO A 6 17.69 0.17 -11.23
C PRO A 6 18.04 0.24 -12.73
N ARG A 7 18.96 1.13 -13.13
CA ARG A 7 19.33 1.35 -14.55
C ARG A 7 19.69 0.09 -15.31
N ALA A 8 20.46 -0.81 -14.70
CA ALA A 8 20.85 -2.08 -15.30
C ALA A 8 19.64 -2.94 -15.74
N VAL A 9 18.51 -2.83 -15.02
CA VAL A 9 17.27 -3.55 -15.35
C VAL A 9 16.53 -2.87 -16.51
N GLN A 10 16.64 -1.54 -16.63
CA GLN A 10 16.06 -0.78 -17.75
C GLN A 10 16.86 -0.97 -19.05
N GLU A 11 18.18 -1.05 -18.96
CA GLU A 11 19.09 -1.30 -20.08
C GLU A 11 18.89 -2.72 -20.63
N LEU A 12 18.89 -3.73 -19.75
CA LEU A 12 18.61 -5.12 -20.15
C LEU A 12 17.21 -5.26 -20.78
N ARG A 13 16.22 -4.47 -20.31
CA ARG A 13 14.89 -4.41 -20.94
C ARG A 13 14.95 -3.87 -22.36
N ALA A 14 15.63 -2.75 -22.58
CA ALA A 14 15.74 -2.14 -23.91
C ALA A 14 16.43 -3.08 -24.90
N GLU A 15 17.47 -3.80 -24.44
CA GLU A 15 18.16 -4.82 -25.22
C GLU A 15 17.24 -6.00 -25.60
N VAL A 16 16.44 -6.50 -24.66
CA VAL A 16 15.49 -7.60 -24.93
C VAL A 16 14.41 -7.19 -25.94
N VAL A 17 13.83 -5.99 -25.82
CA VAL A 17 12.81 -5.50 -26.76
C VAL A 17 13.38 -5.32 -28.16
N ALA A 18 14.57 -4.74 -28.28
CA ALA A 18 15.24 -4.57 -29.57
C ALA A 18 15.57 -5.93 -30.22
N ALA A 19 16.04 -6.90 -29.44
CA ALA A 19 16.35 -8.24 -29.92
C ALA A 19 15.09 -9.02 -30.33
N GLU A 20 13.95 -8.82 -29.65
CA GLU A 20 12.66 -9.38 -30.04
C GLU A 20 12.18 -8.85 -31.40
N GLU A 21 12.27 -7.53 -31.60
CA GLU A 21 11.90 -6.92 -32.88
C GLU A 21 12.78 -7.42 -34.03
N GLU A 22 14.09 -7.44 -33.84
CA GLU A 22 15.06 -7.89 -34.84
C GLU A 22 14.87 -9.38 -35.18
N LEU A 23 14.69 -10.24 -34.16
CA LEU A 23 14.47 -11.67 -34.39
C LEU A 23 13.13 -11.91 -35.09
N ARG A 24 12.06 -11.21 -34.70
CA ARG A 24 10.75 -11.31 -35.36
C ARG A 24 10.83 -10.89 -36.82
N HIS A 25 11.58 -9.81 -37.13
CA HIS A 25 11.81 -9.38 -38.51
C HIS A 25 12.60 -10.41 -39.34
N ARG A 26 13.53 -11.13 -38.70
CA ARG A 26 14.38 -12.12 -39.39
C ARG A 26 13.75 -13.50 -39.54
N THR A 27 13.05 -14.00 -38.53
CA THR A 27 12.52 -15.38 -38.50
C THR A 27 11.04 -15.45 -38.89
N GLY A 28 10.33 -14.32 -38.90
CA GLY A 28 8.91 -14.26 -39.21
C GLY A 28 8.01 -14.88 -38.14
N HIS A 29 8.56 -15.20 -36.96
CA HIS A 29 7.83 -15.71 -35.81
C HIS A 29 8.29 -15.02 -34.52
N GLU A 30 7.47 -15.15 -33.48
CA GLU A 30 7.81 -14.64 -32.14
C GLU A 30 9.05 -15.35 -31.59
N ALA A 31 10.00 -14.56 -31.07
CA ALA A 31 11.26 -15.06 -30.55
C ALA A 31 11.07 -15.78 -29.22
N THR A 32 11.60 -17.01 -29.14
CA THR A 32 11.60 -17.80 -27.91
C THR A 32 12.64 -17.28 -26.92
N GLY A 33 12.46 -17.57 -25.63
CA GLY A 33 13.42 -17.15 -24.60
C GLY A 33 14.83 -17.71 -24.80
N ALA A 34 14.96 -18.87 -25.45
CA ALA A 34 16.25 -19.48 -25.78
C ALA A 34 16.96 -18.75 -26.93
N GLU A 35 16.21 -18.32 -27.95
CA GLU A 35 16.75 -17.55 -29.08
C GLU A 35 17.21 -16.17 -28.65
N LEU A 36 16.44 -15.52 -27.77
CA LEU A 36 16.81 -14.24 -27.17
C LEU A 36 18.04 -14.34 -26.27
N ALA A 37 18.11 -15.37 -25.44
CA ALA A 37 19.26 -15.64 -24.59
C ALA A 37 20.54 -15.83 -25.43
N ALA A 38 20.44 -16.60 -26.52
CA ALA A 38 21.55 -16.81 -27.46
C ALA A 38 21.94 -15.52 -28.19
N ALA A 39 20.98 -14.70 -28.62
CA ALA A 39 21.23 -13.45 -29.33
C ALA A 39 21.87 -12.38 -28.43
N LEU A 40 21.51 -12.34 -27.14
CA LEU A 40 21.97 -11.34 -26.17
C LEU A 40 23.20 -11.79 -25.37
N GLY A 41 23.65 -13.03 -25.53
CA GLY A 41 24.73 -13.60 -24.72
C GLY A 41 24.37 -13.70 -23.23
N ARG A 42 23.09 -13.93 -22.93
CA ARG A 42 22.53 -13.98 -21.57
C ARG A 42 21.94 -15.35 -21.26
N THR A 43 21.64 -15.60 -19.99
CA THR A 43 20.89 -16.78 -19.58
C THR A 43 19.39 -16.62 -19.85
N VAL A 44 18.71 -17.75 -20.06
CA VAL A 44 17.25 -17.77 -20.24
C VAL A 44 16.52 -17.19 -19.02
N GLU A 45 17.05 -17.43 -17.82
CA GLU A 45 16.57 -16.84 -16.57
C GLU A 45 16.67 -15.31 -16.54
N GLU A 46 17.79 -14.72 -16.99
CA GLU A 46 17.94 -13.26 -17.08
C GLU A 46 16.93 -12.65 -18.07
N VAL A 47 16.74 -13.29 -19.23
CA VAL A 47 15.75 -12.86 -20.24
C VAL A 47 14.33 -12.97 -19.70
N ARG A 48 14.01 -14.07 -19.00
CA ARG A 48 12.69 -14.26 -18.36
C ARG A 48 12.44 -13.22 -17.26
N GLY A 49 13.46 -12.91 -16.46
CA GLY A 49 13.42 -11.87 -15.44
C GLY A 49 13.18 -10.48 -16.03
N ALA A 50 13.87 -10.13 -17.12
CA ALA A 50 13.69 -8.88 -17.84
C ALA A 50 12.26 -8.75 -18.42
N ARG A 51 11.72 -9.82 -19.02
CA ARG A 51 10.32 -9.87 -19.50
C ARG A 51 9.29 -9.74 -18.37
N ALA A 52 9.47 -10.45 -17.26
CA ALA A 52 8.56 -10.36 -16.10
C ALA A 52 8.56 -8.96 -15.47
N THR A 53 9.71 -8.28 -15.50
CA THR A 53 9.84 -6.88 -15.07
C THR A 53 9.03 -5.93 -15.96
N ALA A 54 8.84 -6.24 -17.25
CA ALA A 54 8.06 -5.40 -18.16
C ALA A 54 6.59 -5.24 -17.72
N SER A 55 5.99 -6.33 -17.19
CA SER A 55 4.62 -6.35 -16.64
C SER A 55 4.54 -5.75 -15.22
N ALA A 56 5.62 -5.83 -14.42
CA ALA A 56 5.61 -5.33 -13.05
C ALA A 56 5.83 -3.81 -12.92
N PHE A 57 6.34 -3.13 -13.96
CA PHE A 57 6.75 -1.71 -13.88
C PHE A 57 6.15 -0.79 -14.95
N THR A 58 5.39 -1.33 -15.89
CA THR A 58 4.47 -0.54 -16.70
C THR A 58 3.09 -0.83 -16.14
N PRO A 59 2.50 0.06 -15.31
CA PRO A 59 1.15 -0.19 -14.81
C PRO A 59 0.21 -0.27 -16.01
N ASP A 60 -0.49 -1.40 -16.15
CA ASP A 60 -1.57 -1.51 -17.11
C ASP A 60 -2.63 -0.45 -16.79
N SER A 61 -3.23 0.12 -17.83
CA SER A 61 -4.34 1.05 -17.64
C SER A 61 -5.47 0.34 -16.92
N LEU A 62 -6.05 0.98 -15.90
CA LEU A 62 -7.26 0.47 -15.25
C LEU A 62 -8.41 0.33 -16.26
N ASP A 63 -8.41 1.16 -17.30
CA ASP A 63 -9.37 1.14 -18.40
C ASP A 63 -8.98 0.15 -19.53
N ALA A 64 -7.87 -0.58 -19.39
CA ALA A 64 -7.50 -1.58 -20.38
C ALA A 64 -8.58 -2.66 -20.43
N LEU A 65 -9.04 -2.97 -21.63
CA LEU A 65 -10.12 -3.93 -21.85
C LEU A 65 -9.56 -5.34 -21.86
N LEU A 66 -10.03 -6.19 -20.94
CA LEU A 66 -9.71 -7.62 -20.93
C LEU A 66 -10.48 -8.37 -22.03
N PRO A 67 -10.01 -9.57 -22.44
CA PRO A 67 -10.80 -10.46 -23.28
C PRO A 67 -12.15 -10.74 -22.63
N GLY A 68 -13.23 -10.24 -23.23
CA GLY A 68 -14.57 -10.28 -22.64
C GLY A 68 -15.18 -8.90 -22.32
N GLY A 69 -14.47 -7.80 -22.59
CA GLY A 69 -15.05 -6.46 -22.62
C GLY A 69 -15.17 -5.75 -21.26
N SER A 70 -14.59 -6.30 -20.20
CA SER A 70 -14.50 -5.66 -18.88
C SER A 70 -13.17 -4.93 -18.74
N ALA A 71 -13.16 -3.82 -17.99
CA ALA A 71 -11.93 -3.10 -17.71
C ALA A 71 -11.13 -3.85 -16.64
N VAL A 72 -9.79 -3.75 -16.67
CA VAL A 72 -8.91 -4.31 -15.62
C VAL A 72 -9.34 -3.81 -14.24
N GLY A 73 -9.77 -2.56 -14.12
CA GLY A 73 -10.27 -1.95 -12.88
C GLY A 73 -11.51 -2.63 -12.31
N ASP A 74 -12.37 -3.23 -13.15
CA ASP A 74 -13.61 -3.89 -12.70
C ASP A 74 -13.34 -5.19 -11.93
N HIS A 75 -12.16 -5.78 -12.13
CA HIS A 75 -11.72 -7.00 -11.46
C HIS A 75 -10.79 -6.74 -10.27
N LEU A 76 -10.48 -5.47 -10.00
CA LEU A 76 -9.78 -5.12 -8.77
C LEU A 76 -10.74 -5.27 -7.60
N ALA A 77 -10.56 -6.35 -6.84
CA ALA A 77 -11.22 -6.49 -5.55
C ALA A 77 -10.86 -5.27 -4.68
N SER A 78 -11.88 -4.63 -4.12
CA SER A 78 -11.69 -3.63 -3.08
C SER A 78 -10.82 -4.23 -1.97
N THR A 79 -9.66 -3.64 -1.71
CA THR A 79 -8.82 -4.04 -0.56
C THR A 79 -9.40 -3.53 0.76
N ARG A 80 -10.60 -2.92 0.75
CA ARG A 80 -11.26 -2.46 1.96
C ARG A 80 -11.90 -3.65 2.66
N ASP A 81 -11.36 -3.97 3.83
CA ASP A 81 -11.93 -4.94 4.74
C ASP A 81 -13.10 -4.30 5.50
N GLU A 82 -14.27 -4.25 4.86
CA GLU A 82 -15.49 -3.67 5.46
C GLU A 82 -15.90 -4.41 6.74
N ALA A 83 -15.71 -5.73 6.78
CA ALA A 83 -15.98 -6.54 7.95
C ALA A 83 -15.03 -6.17 9.10
N GLY A 84 -13.72 -6.02 8.81
CA GLY A 84 -12.72 -5.54 9.76
C GLY A 84 -13.01 -4.12 10.25
N GLU A 85 -13.46 -3.20 9.38
CA GLU A 85 -13.89 -1.85 9.79
C GLU A 85 -15.05 -1.89 10.78
N ILE A 86 -16.06 -2.76 10.57
CA ILE A 86 -17.20 -2.94 11.47
C ILE A 86 -16.75 -3.48 12.83
N VAL A 87 -15.91 -4.54 12.83
CA VAL A 87 -15.38 -5.15 14.05
C VAL A 87 -14.55 -4.13 14.85
N LEU A 88 -13.68 -3.38 14.18
CA LEU A 88 -12.85 -2.35 14.80
C LEU A 88 -13.71 -1.24 15.42
N ARG A 89 -14.77 -0.79 14.73
CA ARG A 89 -15.72 0.19 15.27
C ARG A 89 -16.43 -0.32 16.52
N ALA A 90 -16.87 -1.57 16.52
CA ALA A 90 -17.51 -2.19 17.68
C ALA A 90 -16.55 -2.30 18.87
N ALA A 91 -15.30 -2.73 18.63
CA ALA A 91 -14.26 -2.81 19.63
C ALA A 91 -13.90 -1.43 20.21
N LEU A 92 -13.75 -0.42 19.35
CA LEU A 92 -13.52 0.97 19.78
C LEU A 92 -14.65 1.49 20.65
N HIS A 93 -15.91 1.22 20.28
CA HIS A 93 -17.07 1.64 21.07
C HIS A 93 -17.05 1.01 22.48
N ALA A 94 -16.73 -0.28 22.58
CA ALA A 94 -16.59 -0.96 23.87
C ALA A 94 -15.47 -0.35 24.73
N GLU A 95 -14.32 -0.03 24.13
CA GLU A 95 -13.18 0.57 24.83
C GLU A 95 -13.45 2.02 25.26
N MET A 96 -14.19 2.80 24.46
CA MET A 96 -14.67 4.12 24.86
C MET A 96 -15.51 4.10 26.14
N GLY A 97 -16.26 3.01 26.37
CA GLY A 97 -17.03 2.82 27.60
C GLY A 97 -16.18 2.64 28.86
N ARG A 98 -14.91 2.24 28.71
CA ARG A 98 -13.97 2.02 29.82
C ARG A 98 -13.18 3.27 30.19
N LEU A 99 -13.27 4.32 29.38
CA LEU A 99 -12.56 5.57 29.62
C LEU A 99 -13.21 6.37 30.74
N SER A 100 -12.36 6.94 31.60
CA SER A 100 -12.79 7.88 32.62
C SER A 100 -13.49 9.09 31.99
N PRO A 101 -14.37 9.79 32.73
CA PRO A 101 -15.02 11.00 32.22
C PRO A 101 -14.01 12.04 31.70
N ARG A 102 -12.86 12.18 32.37
CA ARG A 102 -11.79 13.10 31.97
C ARG A 102 -11.16 12.71 30.63
N GLU A 103 -10.86 11.43 30.42
CA GLU A 103 -10.30 10.93 29.15
C GLU A 103 -11.28 11.12 27.99
N ARG A 104 -12.59 10.86 28.21
CA ARG A 104 -13.63 11.10 27.20
C ARG A 104 -13.73 12.57 26.80
N VAL A 105 -13.64 13.48 27.77
CA VAL A 105 -13.61 14.93 27.50
C VAL A 105 -12.39 15.30 26.66
N ILE A 106 -11.20 14.81 27.03
CA ILE A 106 -9.96 15.07 26.29
C ILE A 106 -10.06 14.58 24.83
N LEU A 107 -10.57 13.36 24.61
CA LEU A 107 -10.76 12.83 23.25
C LEU A 107 -11.79 13.60 22.44
N ARG A 108 -12.93 13.96 23.05
CA ARG A 108 -13.96 14.76 22.37
C ARG A 108 -13.40 16.10 21.94
N LEU A 109 -12.76 16.82 22.87
CA LEU A 109 -12.15 18.11 22.55
C LEU A 109 -11.13 17.98 21.42
N ARG A 110 -10.32 16.90 21.41
CA ARG A 110 -9.26 16.73 20.41
C ARG A 110 -9.76 16.29 19.03
N PHE A 111 -10.68 15.32 18.96
CA PHE A 111 -11.02 14.61 17.73
C PHE A 111 -12.42 14.90 17.20
N VAL A 112 -13.28 15.52 18.00
CA VAL A 112 -14.63 15.93 17.58
C VAL A 112 -14.70 17.45 17.45
N GLU A 113 -14.17 18.16 18.44
CA GLU A 113 -14.17 19.64 18.46
C GLU A 113 -12.88 20.24 17.90
N GLU A 114 -11.96 19.39 17.42
CA GLU A 114 -10.69 19.75 16.76
C GLU A 114 -9.77 20.73 17.52
N ARG A 115 -9.95 20.85 18.84
CA ARG A 115 -9.16 21.76 19.69
C ARG A 115 -7.67 21.40 19.66
N THR A 116 -6.84 22.43 19.73
CA THR A 116 -5.40 22.28 19.95
C THR A 116 -5.11 21.81 21.37
N GLN A 117 -3.93 21.22 21.59
CA GLN A 117 -3.56 20.74 22.93
C GLN A 117 -3.41 21.88 23.95
N SER A 118 -3.09 23.10 23.49
CA SER A 118 -3.06 24.29 24.34
C SER A 118 -4.47 24.69 24.79
N GLU A 119 -5.42 24.80 23.86
CA GLU A 119 -6.82 25.10 24.19
C GLU A 119 -7.44 24.03 25.09
N ILE A 120 -7.13 22.75 24.87
CA ILE A 120 -7.58 21.67 25.76
C ILE A 120 -7.00 21.87 27.17
N GLY A 121 -5.73 22.27 27.26
CA GLY A 121 -5.05 22.55 28.52
C GLY A 121 -5.73 23.67 29.31
N GLU A 122 -6.11 24.75 28.62
CA GLU A 122 -6.88 25.86 29.20
C GLU A 122 -8.24 25.38 29.73
N VAL A 123 -8.95 24.53 28.98
CA VAL A 123 -10.27 24.01 29.38
C VAL A 123 -10.20 23.10 30.62
N ILE A 124 -9.16 22.27 30.73
CA ILE A 124 -9.07 21.25 31.80
C ILE A 124 -8.06 21.62 32.91
N GLY A 125 -7.51 22.84 32.88
CA GLY A 125 -6.63 23.40 33.90
C GLY A 125 -5.25 22.76 33.97
N VAL A 126 -4.65 22.37 32.84
CA VAL A 126 -3.30 21.76 32.78
C VAL A 126 -2.48 22.33 31.63
N SER A 127 -1.17 22.13 31.66
CA SER A 127 -0.30 22.57 30.56
C SER A 127 -0.53 21.75 29.27
N GLN A 128 -0.26 22.37 28.12
CA GLN A 128 -0.25 21.70 26.81
C GLN A 128 0.59 20.41 26.82
N MET A 129 1.74 20.43 27.49
CA MET A 129 2.62 19.26 27.61
C MET A 129 1.96 18.12 28.40
N GLN A 130 1.20 18.43 29.45
CA GLN A 130 0.43 17.43 30.18
C GLN A 130 -0.69 16.86 29.30
N VAL A 131 -1.38 17.68 28.51
CA VAL A 131 -2.37 17.20 27.53
C VAL A 131 -1.73 16.25 26.51
N SER A 132 -0.56 16.62 25.97
CA SER A 132 0.19 15.78 25.02
C SER A 132 0.52 14.41 25.61
N ARG A 133 1.03 14.37 26.84
CA ARG A 133 1.33 13.12 27.55
C ARG A 133 0.07 12.28 27.80
N LEU A 134 -1.02 12.89 28.25
CA LEU A 134 -2.29 12.21 28.49
C LEU A 134 -2.86 11.59 27.22
N LEU A 135 -2.86 12.35 26.10
CA LEU A 135 -3.29 11.85 24.79
C LEU A 135 -2.39 10.70 24.31
N GLY A 136 -1.07 10.83 24.44
CA GLY A 136 -0.12 9.78 24.05
C GLY A 136 -0.37 8.47 24.82
N GLN A 137 -0.50 8.56 26.15
CA GLN A 137 -0.80 7.39 27.01
C GLN A 137 -2.17 6.78 26.70
N LEU A 138 -3.18 7.61 26.43
CA LEU A 138 -4.52 7.15 26.08
C LEU A 138 -4.55 6.45 24.72
N LEU A 139 -3.95 7.05 23.69
CA LEU A 139 -3.90 6.48 22.35
C LEU A 139 -3.07 5.19 22.32
N THR A 140 -2.00 5.11 23.10
CA THR A 140 -1.20 3.86 23.22
C THR A 140 -2.04 2.74 23.79
N ARG A 141 -2.73 2.98 24.93
CA ARG A 141 -3.63 2.00 25.54
C ARG A 141 -4.78 1.59 24.62
N LEU A 142 -5.36 2.53 23.88
CA LEU A 142 -6.42 2.21 22.91
C LEU A 142 -5.89 1.34 21.78
N ARG A 143 -4.71 1.62 21.22
CA ARG A 143 -4.10 0.76 20.19
C ARG A 143 -3.84 -0.63 20.71
N GLU A 144 -3.20 -0.77 21.88
CA GLU A 144 -2.90 -2.08 22.49
C GLU A 144 -4.14 -2.96 22.68
N ARG A 145 -5.31 -2.36 22.90
CA ARG A 145 -6.58 -3.08 23.09
C ARG A 145 -7.36 -3.33 21.80
N LEU A 146 -7.04 -2.61 20.73
CA LEU A 146 -7.74 -2.68 19.45
C LEU A 146 -6.97 -3.45 18.38
N GLU A 147 -5.66 -3.67 18.56
CA GLU A 147 -4.86 -4.55 17.71
C GLU A 147 -5.30 -6.01 17.94
N PRO A 148 -5.91 -6.68 16.94
CA PRO A 148 -6.20 -8.10 17.03
C PRO A 148 -4.89 -8.85 16.74
N GLY A 149 -4.23 -9.38 17.78
CA GLY A 149 -3.13 -10.34 17.61
C GLY A 149 -1.81 -10.11 18.35
N ALA A 150 -1.77 -9.40 19.47
CA ALA A 150 -0.59 -9.41 20.35
C ALA A 150 -0.62 -10.53 21.43
N ALA A 151 -1.72 -11.26 21.53
CA ALA A 151 -1.86 -12.47 22.33
C ALA A 151 -2.07 -13.66 21.39
N ALA A 152 -0.97 -14.13 20.80
CA ALA A 152 -0.86 -15.51 20.33
C ALA A 152 -0.38 -16.38 21.50
#